data_AF-A0A521VI40-F1
#
_entry.id   AF-A0A521VI40-F1
#
_cell.length_a   1.000
_cell.length_b   1.000
_cell.length_c   1.000
_cell.angle_alpha   90.00
_cell.angle_beta   90.00
_cell.angle_gamma   90.00
#
_symmetry.space_group_name_H-M   'P 1'
#
loop_
_entity.id
_entity.type
_entity.pdbx_description
1 polymer ?
#
loop_
_entity_poly.entity_id
_entity_poly.type
_entity_poly.pdbx_seq_one_letter_code
_entity_poly.pdbx_strand_id
1 'polypeptide(L)'
;PELEFKISDFGTRRRFSLAWHEEIIATLKREVPQHFAGTSNVLLAWRNGVLPLGTMAHEYMQACQALGPRLRDAQMFAFDKWAQEYRGDLGIALSDTYGMDAFLRDFDMFFCKLFDGARHDSGDPFEWGERLIAHYQKNRVDPRTKTLIFSDQLSFPLAIDIARRFHGRARTSFGIGTNLTNDLGFVALNVVIKMTECNGQPVAKVSDAPGKTVSKDPGYLAYLRQVYGLDRVSAG
;
A
#
# COMPACT_ATOMS: atom_id res chain seq x y z
N PRO A 1 23.32 -9.13 12.94
CA PRO A 1 22.77 -9.49 11.61
C PRO A 1 22.85 -8.28 10.69
N GLU A 2 23.17 -8.49 9.41
CA GLU A 2 23.15 -7.42 8.42
C GLU A 2 21.71 -6.91 8.21
N LEU A 3 21.53 -5.60 7.97
CA LEU A 3 20.22 -5.00 7.79
C LEU A 3 19.58 -5.53 6.50
N GLU A 4 18.51 -6.30 6.62
CA GLU A 4 17.71 -6.70 5.45
C GLU A 4 17.02 -5.48 4.84
N PHE A 5 17.37 -5.16 3.60
CA PHE A 5 16.86 -4.00 2.87
C PHE A 5 16.52 -4.38 1.44
N LYS A 6 15.23 -4.26 1.07
CA LYS A 6 14.70 -4.59 -0.25
C LYS A 6 13.90 -3.43 -0.81
N ILE A 7 14.26 -2.97 -2.00
CA ILE A 7 13.57 -1.91 -2.74
C ILE A 7 12.86 -2.48 -3.96
N SER A 8 11.71 -1.91 -4.28
CA SER A 8 10.93 -2.19 -5.48
C SER A 8 10.66 -0.88 -6.21
N ASP A 9 10.75 -0.89 -7.53
CA ASP A 9 10.41 0.28 -8.35
C ASP A 9 8.88 0.39 -8.54
N PHE A 10 8.28 1.49 -8.05
CA PHE A 10 6.88 1.88 -8.24
C PHE A 10 6.74 3.21 -9.03
N GLY A 11 7.76 3.59 -9.80
CA GLY A 11 7.92 4.94 -10.35
C GLY A 11 7.20 5.24 -11.66
N THR A 12 6.49 4.27 -12.27
CA THR A 12 5.92 4.40 -13.62
C THR A 12 5.09 5.66 -13.83
N ARG A 13 4.17 5.97 -12.92
CA ARG A 13 3.14 7.02 -13.08
C ARG A 13 3.70 8.44 -13.14
N ARG A 14 4.87 8.67 -12.55
CA ARG A 14 5.47 10.01 -12.38
C ARG A 14 6.93 10.05 -12.82
N ARG A 15 7.37 9.07 -13.62
CA ARG A 15 8.71 9.01 -14.20
C ARG A 15 9.01 10.23 -15.07
N PHE A 16 10.29 10.58 -15.19
CA PHE A 16 10.74 11.61 -16.13
C PHE A 16 10.50 11.19 -17.58
N SER A 17 10.95 9.99 -17.96
CA SER A 17 10.72 9.40 -19.27
C SER A 17 10.80 7.87 -19.19
N LEU A 18 10.31 7.17 -20.23
CA LEU A 18 10.45 5.72 -20.31
C LEU A 18 11.92 5.31 -20.40
N ALA A 19 12.72 6.02 -21.20
CA ALA A 19 14.14 5.72 -21.39
C ALA A 19 14.94 5.87 -20.08
N TRP A 20 14.67 6.93 -19.31
CA TRP A 20 15.30 7.11 -18.00
C TRP A 20 14.88 6.01 -17.02
N HIS A 21 13.59 5.67 -17.01
CA HIS A 21 13.08 4.59 -16.16
C HIS A 21 13.76 3.25 -16.49
N GLU A 22 13.96 2.93 -17.77
CA GLU A 22 14.67 1.72 -18.20
C GLU A 22 16.13 1.71 -17.75
N GLU A 23 16.84 2.84 -17.86
CA GLU A 23 18.21 2.99 -17.35
C GLU A 23 18.29 2.75 -15.83
N ILE A 24 17.34 3.29 -15.07
CA ILE A 24 17.25 3.06 -13.62
C ILE A 24 17.08 1.57 -13.31
N ILE A 25 16.19 0.86 -14.00
CA ILE A 25 15.99 -0.58 -13.76
C ILE A 25 17.27 -1.37 -14.09
N ALA A 26 17.91 -1.08 -15.23
CA ALA A 26 19.14 -1.74 -15.65
C ALA A 26 20.28 -1.50 -14.63
N THR A 27 20.40 -0.27 -14.14
CA THR A 27 21.41 0.11 -13.14
C THR A 27 21.13 -0.52 -11.77
N LEU A 28 19.89 -0.52 -11.27
CA LEU A 28 19.56 -1.20 -10.02
C LEU A 28 19.85 -2.70 -10.07
N LYS A 29 19.52 -3.34 -11.20
CA LYS A 29 19.81 -4.76 -11.43
C LYS A 29 21.32 -5.04 -11.44
N ARG A 30 22.13 -4.15 -12.01
CA ARG A 30 23.58 -4.32 -12.15
C ARG A 30 24.35 -4.02 -10.87
N GLU A 31 24.04 -2.90 -10.22
CA GLU A 31 24.85 -2.35 -9.13
C GLU A 31 24.40 -2.86 -7.74
N VAL A 32 23.10 -3.12 -7.56
CA VAL A 32 22.54 -3.53 -6.25
C VAL A 32 21.53 -4.69 -6.36
N PRO A 33 21.83 -5.79 -7.09
CA PRO A 33 20.91 -6.91 -7.30
C PRO A 33 20.41 -7.54 -6.00
N GLN A 34 21.22 -7.53 -4.94
CA GLN A 34 20.86 -8.07 -3.63
C GLN A 34 19.81 -7.21 -2.90
N HIS A 35 19.67 -5.93 -3.25
CA HIS A 35 18.67 -5.04 -2.65
C HIS A 35 17.47 -4.80 -3.57
N PHE A 36 17.61 -5.02 -4.88
CA PHE A 36 16.53 -4.80 -5.85
C PHE A 36 15.60 -6.01 -5.96
N ALA A 37 14.34 -5.85 -5.56
CA ALA A 37 13.33 -6.90 -5.59
C ALA A 37 12.62 -7.04 -6.95
N GLY A 38 12.50 -5.94 -7.71
CA GLY A 38 11.78 -5.91 -8.98
C GLY A 38 11.06 -4.58 -9.25
N THR A 39 10.18 -4.58 -10.25
CA THR A 39 9.47 -3.37 -10.72
C THR A 39 7.99 -3.62 -10.90
N SER A 40 7.15 -2.61 -10.64
CA SER A 40 5.72 -2.65 -10.98
C SER A 40 5.43 -2.43 -12.46
N ASN A 41 6.43 -2.08 -13.26
CA ASN A 41 6.29 -1.91 -14.69
C ASN A 41 6.49 -3.25 -15.40
N VAL A 42 5.41 -3.92 -15.75
CA VAL A 42 5.43 -5.26 -16.38
C VAL A 42 6.24 -5.29 -17.68
N LEU A 43 6.24 -4.20 -18.47
CA LEU A 43 7.06 -4.11 -19.68
C LEU A 43 8.56 -4.10 -19.35
N LEU A 44 8.96 -3.28 -18.38
CA LEU A 44 10.37 -3.20 -17.96
C LEU A 44 10.81 -4.46 -17.22
N ALA A 45 9.90 -5.10 -16.47
CA ALA A 45 10.13 -6.40 -15.85
C ALA A 45 10.50 -7.45 -16.89
N TRP A 46 9.69 -7.54 -17.96
CA TRP A 46 9.92 -8.46 -19.07
C TRP A 46 11.23 -8.16 -19.81
N ARG A 47 11.47 -6.90 -20.22
CA ARG A 47 12.69 -6.52 -20.96
C ARG A 47 13.98 -6.78 -20.19
N ASN A 48 13.94 -6.58 -18.88
CA ASN A 48 15.12 -6.71 -18.03
C ASN A 48 15.21 -8.07 -17.33
N GLY A 49 14.25 -8.98 -17.52
CA GLY A 49 14.22 -10.26 -16.83
C GLY A 49 14.23 -10.12 -15.31
N VAL A 50 13.42 -9.19 -14.77
CA VAL A 50 13.25 -8.98 -13.32
C VAL A 50 11.80 -9.26 -12.91
N LEU A 51 11.56 -9.44 -11.62
CA LEU A 51 10.24 -9.81 -11.10
C LEU A 51 9.23 -8.64 -11.28
N PRO A 52 8.07 -8.87 -11.93
CA PRO A 52 6.96 -7.93 -11.86
C PRO A 52 6.34 -7.94 -10.46
N LEU A 53 6.17 -6.76 -9.87
CA LEU A 53 5.66 -6.60 -8.51
C LEU A 53 4.38 -5.77 -8.48
N GLY A 54 3.41 -6.20 -7.68
CA GLY A 54 2.14 -5.49 -7.55
C GLY A 54 1.22 -6.16 -6.54
N THR A 55 0.25 -5.39 -6.06
CA THR A 55 -0.78 -5.84 -5.11
C THR A 55 -2.08 -5.13 -5.47
N MET A 56 -3.11 -5.23 -4.63
CA MET A 56 -4.31 -4.41 -4.76
C MET A 56 -4.02 -2.89 -4.64
N ALA A 57 -4.86 -2.10 -5.29
CA ALA A 57 -4.89 -0.64 -5.19
C ALA A 57 -6.21 -0.16 -4.57
N HIS A 58 -6.28 1.13 -4.21
CA HIS A 58 -7.48 1.70 -3.59
C HIS A 58 -8.74 1.55 -4.44
N GLU A 59 -8.62 1.61 -5.76
CA GLU A 59 -9.77 1.47 -6.66
C GLU A 59 -10.51 0.13 -6.48
N TYR A 60 -9.78 -0.95 -6.15
CA TYR A 60 -10.37 -2.26 -5.87
C TYR A 60 -11.23 -2.21 -4.60
N MET A 61 -10.68 -1.62 -3.54
CA MET A 61 -11.39 -1.43 -2.26
C MET A 61 -12.57 -0.46 -2.42
N GLN A 62 -12.42 0.58 -3.25
CA GLN A 62 -13.47 1.54 -3.59
C GLN A 62 -14.61 0.88 -4.37
N ALA A 63 -14.30 0.07 -5.39
CA ALA A 63 -15.31 -0.66 -6.15
C ALA A 63 -16.13 -1.61 -5.27
N CYS A 64 -15.48 -2.24 -4.28
CA CYS A 64 -16.17 -3.10 -3.30
C CYS A 64 -17.20 -2.35 -2.43
N GLN A 65 -17.15 -1.01 -2.36
CA GLN A 65 -18.20 -0.21 -1.71
C GLN A 65 -19.52 -0.29 -2.46
N ALA A 66 -19.46 -0.34 -3.80
CA ALA A 66 -20.62 -0.41 -4.68
C ALA A 66 -21.03 -1.86 -5.01
N LEU A 67 -20.06 -2.78 -5.03
CA LEU A 67 -20.27 -4.19 -5.41
C LEU A 67 -20.52 -5.12 -4.21
N GLY A 68 -20.06 -4.74 -3.02
CA GLY A 68 -20.23 -5.51 -1.80
C GLY A 68 -21.67 -5.48 -1.28
N PRO A 69 -22.04 -6.42 -0.38
CA PRO A 69 -23.41 -6.55 0.10
C PRO A 69 -23.89 -5.34 0.91
N ARG A 70 -23.00 -4.79 1.75
CA ARG A 70 -23.24 -3.60 2.57
C ARG A 70 -21.94 -2.83 2.72
N LEU A 71 -22.03 -1.50 2.77
CA LEU A 71 -20.84 -0.63 2.91
C LEU A 71 -19.96 -1.01 4.10
N ARG A 72 -20.56 -1.38 5.24
CA ARG A 72 -19.83 -1.78 6.47
C ARG A 72 -19.00 -3.06 6.33
N ASP A 73 -19.38 -3.92 5.37
CA ASP A 73 -18.69 -5.19 5.12
C ASP A 73 -17.77 -5.10 3.89
N ALA A 74 -17.71 -3.95 3.20
CA ALA A 74 -17.03 -3.80 1.93
C ALA A 74 -15.53 -4.13 1.99
N GLN A 75 -14.86 -3.77 3.10
CA GLN A 75 -13.45 -4.10 3.30
C GLN A 75 -13.20 -5.60 3.44
N MET A 76 -13.98 -6.27 4.30
CA MET A 76 -13.87 -7.72 4.48
C MET A 76 -14.25 -8.46 3.19
N PHE A 77 -15.29 -7.99 2.49
CA PHE A 77 -15.69 -8.53 1.19
C PHE A 77 -14.56 -8.43 0.15
N ALA A 78 -13.86 -7.29 0.11
CA ALA A 78 -12.71 -7.11 -0.77
C ALA A 78 -11.58 -8.10 -0.44
N PHE A 79 -11.24 -8.28 0.83
CA PHE A 79 -10.20 -9.23 1.25
C PHE A 79 -10.57 -10.67 0.90
N ASP A 80 -11.80 -11.08 1.16
CA ASP A 80 -12.31 -12.41 0.82
C ASP A 80 -12.26 -12.66 -0.69
N LYS A 81 -12.72 -11.71 -1.51
CA LYS A 81 -12.71 -11.84 -2.97
C LYS A 81 -11.29 -11.86 -3.54
N TRP A 82 -10.39 -11.06 -3.02
CA TRP A 82 -8.98 -11.08 -3.43
C TRP A 82 -8.33 -12.43 -3.14
N ALA A 83 -8.55 -12.97 -1.94
CA ALA A 83 -8.02 -14.28 -1.56
C ALA A 83 -8.63 -15.43 -2.37
N GLN A 84 -9.92 -15.33 -2.74
CA GLN A 84 -10.57 -16.31 -3.63
C GLN A 84 -9.99 -16.28 -5.05
N GLU A 85 -9.65 -15.09 -5.58
CA GLU A 85 -9.09 -14.95 -6.93
C GLU A 85 -7.66 -15.48 -6.98
N TYR A 86 -6.79 -15.03 -6.07
CA TYR A 86 -5.35 -15.32 -6.13
C TYR A 86 -4.91 -16.54 -5.30
N ARG A 87 -5.82 -17.14 -4.53
CA ARG A 87 -5.62 -18.44 -3.84
C ARG A 87 -4.33 -18.55 -3.00
N GLY A 88 -3.88 -17.43 -2.42
CA GLY A 88 -2.68 -17.35 -1.60
C GLY A 88 -1.53 -16.58 -2.23
N ASP A 89 -1.56 -16.35 -3.55
CA ASP A 89 -0.64 -15.40 -4.19
C ASP A 89 -1.11 -13.94 -3.98
N LEU A 90 -0.19 -13.00 -4.18
CA LEU A 90 -0.43 -11.55 -4.07
C LEU A 90 -1.09 -11.14 -2.74
N GLY A 91 -0.74 -11.82 -1.64
CA GLY A 91 -1.36 -11.72 -0.32
C GLY A 91 -1.00 -10.47 0.49
N ILE A 92 -0.89 -9.29 -0.12
CA ILE A 92 -0.63 -8.03 0.60
C ILE A 92 -1.89 -7.16 0.61
N ALA A 93 -2.42 -6.90 1.81
CA ALA A 93 -3.62 -6.08 2.00
C ALA A 93 -3.29 -4.58 2.07
N LEU A 94 -4.12 -3.74 1.47
CA LEU A 94 -3.98 -2.28 1.54
C LEU A 94 -4.78 -1.72 2.73
N SER A 95 -4.13 -1.01 3.65
CA SER A 95 -4.72 -0.72 4.96
C SER A 95 -5.43 0.62 5.12
N ASP A 96 -5.21 1.60 4.24
CA ASP A 96 -5.61 3.00 4.48
C ASP A 96 -6.75 3.47 3.56
N THR A 97 -7.61 2.57 3.07
CA THR A 97 -8.78 2.99 2.27
C THR A 97 -9.86 3.65 3.16
N TYR A 98 -10.03 3.11 4.37
CA TYR A 98 -10.98 3.59 5.38
C TYR A 98 -10.27 4.06 6.65
N GLY A 99 -8.94 4.17 6.61
CA GLY A 99 -8.09 4.44 7.78
C GLY A 99 -7.72 3.19 8.59
N MET A 100 -6.65 3.34 9.39
CA MET A 100 -6.00 2.23 10.09
C MET A 100 -6.89 1.58 11.14
N ASP A 101 -7.70 2.34 11.88
CA ASP A 101 -8.61 1.76 12.90
C ASP A 101 -9.65 0.83 12.28
N ALA A 102 -10.25 1.25 11.17
CA ALA A 102 -11.19 0.44 10.41
C ALA A 102 -10.52 -0.82 9.87
N PHE A 103 -9.32 -0.68 9.30
CA PHE A 103 -8.53 -1.81 8.83
C PHE A 103 -8.25 -2.83 9.93
N LEU A 104 -7.71 -2.41 11.08
CA LEU A 104 -7.39 -3.33 12.17
C LEU A 104 -8.63 -4.02 12.73
N ARG A 105 -9.78 -3.34 12.80
CA ARG A 105 -11.04 -3.95 13.23
C ARG A 105 -11.47 -5.09 12.29
N ASP A 106 -11.38 -4.87 10.98
CA ASP A 106 -11.89 -5.80 9.97
C ASP A 106 -10.85 -6.87 9.58
N PHE A 107 -9.55 -6.59 9.75
CA PHE A 107 -8.45 -7.50 9.45
C PHE A 107 -8.18 -8.46 10.63
N ASP A 108 -9.19 -9.26 10.96
CA ASP A 108 -9.19 -10.16 12.11
C ASP A 108 -8.16 -11.32 12.02
N MET A 109 -8.21 -12.27 12.95
CA MET A 109 -7.31 -13.42 12.98
C MET A 109 -7.35 -14.25 11.69
N PHE A 110 -8.52 -14.38 11.05
CA PHE A 110 -8.64 -15.12 9.80
C PHE A 110 -7.81 -14.45 8.71
N PHE A 111 -8.00 -13.14 8.50
CA PHE A 111 -7.23 -12.41 7.48
C PHE A 111 -5.75 -12.27 7.83
N CYS A 112 -5.42 -12.09 9.12
CA CYS A 112 -4.03 -12.06 9.59
C CYS A 112 -3.28 -13.36 9.27
N LYS A 113 -3.96 -14.52 9.32
CA LYS A 113 -3.35 -15.81 8.98
C LYS A 113 -3.28 -16.01 7.46
N LEU A 114 -4.29 -15.55 6.73
CA LEU A 114 -4.44 -15.73 5.29
C LEU A 114 -3.49 -14.87 4.45
N PHE A 115 -3.35 -13.58 4.76
CA PHE A 115 -2.52 -12.63 4.00
C PHE A 115 -1.06 -12.68 4.46
N ASP A 116 -0.13 -12.53 3.52
CA ASP A 116 1.31 -12.44 3.78
C ASP A 116 1.71 -11.15 4.51
N GLY A 117 0.89 -10.11 4.43
CA GLY A 117 1.27 -8.80 4.93
C GLY A 117 0.27 -7.69 4.63
N ALA A 118 0.72 -6.46 4.86
CA ALA A 118 -0.05 -5.27 4.54
C ALA A 118 0.85 -4.15 3.97
N ARG A 119 0.22 -3.18 3.31
CA ARG A 119 0.87 -2.03 2.68
C ARG A 119 0.46 -0.71 3.31
N HIS A 120 1.47 0.07 3.69
CA HIS A 120 1.38 1.46 4.13
C HIS A 120 1.44 2.42 2.93
N ASP A 121 0.40 3.27 2.79
CA ASP A 121 0.29 4.28 1.72
C ASP A 121 -0.17 5.67 2.23
N SER A 122 -0.36 5.83 3.54
CA SER A 122 -0.54 7.13 4.20
C SER A 122 -0.32 7.09 5.71
N GLY A 123 -0.07 8.25 6.31
CA GLY A 123 0.17 8.40 7.76
C GLY A 123 1.63 8.17 8.15
N ASP A 124 1.93 8.22 9.45
CA ASP A 124 3.28 7.95 9.97
C ASP A 124 3.64 6.46 9.77
N PRO A 125 4.71 6.14 9.02
CA PRO A 125 5.11 4.75 8.75
C PRO A 125 5.56 4.01 10.02
N PHE A 126 6.12 4.71 10.99
CA PHE A 126 6.56 4.12 12.26
C PHE A 126 5.36 3.78 13.13
N GLU A 127 4.42 4.70 13.31
CA GLU A 127 3.20 4.43 14.07
C GLU A 127 2.40 3.29 13.43
N TRP A 128 2.22 3.34 12.10
CA TRP A 128 1.52 2.30 11.36
C TRP A 128 2.15 0.92 11.56
N GLY A 129 3.49 0.82 11.45
CA GLY A 129 4.19 -0.45 11.61
C GLY A 129 4.11 -1.00 13.03
N GLU A 130 4.20 -0.14 14.05
CA GLU A 130 4.02 -0.55 15.46
C GLU A 130 2.61 -1.11 15.70
N ARG A 131 1.59 -0.40 15.21
CA ARG A 131 0.19 -0.80 15.36
C ARG A 131 -0.10 -2.12 14.66
N LEU A 132 0.44 -2.32 13.46
CA LEU A 132 0.25 -3.57 12.72
C LEU A 132 0.95 -4.76 13.38
N ILE A 133 2.17 -4.57 13.89
CA ILE A 133 2.90 -5.61 14.65
C ILE A 133 2.10 -6.01 15.90
N ALA A 134 1.63 -5.03 16.67
CA ALA A 134 0.82 -5.29 17.86
C ALA A 134 -0.48 -6.04 17.51
N HIS A 135 -1.09 -5.69 16.37
CA HIS A 135 -2.30 -6.36 15.88
C HIS A 135 -2.06 -7.82 15.51
N TYR A 136 -0.97 -8.14 14.80
CA TYR A 136 -0.60 -9.53 14.52
C TYR A 136 -0.40 -10.33 15.80
N GLN A 137 0.30 -9.77 16.80
CA GLN A 137 0.50 -10.41 18.09
C GLN A 137 -0.82 -10.69 18.82
N LYS A 138 -1.72 -9.70 18.85
CA LYS A 138 -3.08 -9.85 19.42
C LYS A 138 -3.88 -10.97 18.73
N ASN A 139 -3.67 -11.15 17.43
CA ASN A 139 -4.31 -12.19 16.61
C ASN A 139 -3.50 -13.51 16.55
N ARG A 140 -2.53 -13.72 17.44
CA ARG A 140 -1.74 -14.97 17.53
C ARG A 140 -1.04 -15.32 16.21
N VAL A 141 -0.46 -14.30 15.58
CA VAL A 141 0.36 -14.39 14.37
C VAL A 141 1.73 -13.82 14.70
N ASP A 142 2.79 -14.54 14.34
CA ASP A 142 4.16 -14.06 14.49
C ASP A 142 4.43 -12.96 13.43
N PRO A 143 4.66 -11.70 13.82
CA PRO A 143 4.88 -10.62 12.86
C PRO A 143 6.14 -10.82 12.01
N ARG A 144 7.10 -11.64 12.48
CA ARG A 144 8.34 -11.95 11.74
C ARG A 144 8.10 -12.76 10.48
N THR A 145 6.95 -13.44 10.39
CA THR A 145 6.55 -14.16 9.18
C THR A 145 5.79 -13.28 8.20
N LYS A 146 5.50 -12.01 8.55
CA LYS A 146 4.69 -11.09 7.77
C LYS A 146 5.52 -10.00 7.10
N THR A 147 5.02 -9.51 5.98
CA THR A 147 5.67 -8.48 5.15
C THR A 147 4.95 -7.14 5.28
N LEU A 148 5.70 -6.11 5.68
CA LEU A 148 5.25 -4.73 5.74
C LEU A 148 5.81 -4.01 4.52
N ILE A 149 4.93 -3.63 3.59
CA ILE A 149 5.32 -2.86 2.41
C ILE A 149 5.07 -1.38 2.67
N PHE A 150 6.09 -0.55 2.50
CA PHE A 150 5.98 0.90 2.63
C PHE A 150 6.07 1.54 1.23
N SER A 151 5.13 2.43 0.90
CA SER A 151 5.11 3.08 -0.43
C SER A 151 4.66 4.54 -0.47
N ASP A 152 4.36 5.18 0.68
CA ASP A 152 4.00 6.61 0.69
C ASP A 152 5.24 7.50 0.51
N GLN A 153 5.53 7.86 -0.75
CA GLN A 153 6.48 8.91 -1.12
C GLN A 153 7.86 8.80 -0.44
N LEU A 154 8.37 7.57 -0.38
CA LEU A 154 9.64 7.28 0.28
C LEU A 154 10.83 7.95 -0.40
N SER A 155 11.78 8.39 0.43
CA SER A 155 13.18 8.62 0.08
C SER A 155 14.05 7.48 0.62
N PHE A 156 15.26 7.30 0.09
CA PHE A 156 16.18 6.28 0.61
C PHE A 156 16.51 6.45 2.11
N PRO A 157 16.84 7.65 2.63
CA PRO A 157 17.07 7.82 4.07
C PRO A 157 15.88 7.35 4.92
N LEU A 158 14.66 7.76 4.56
CA LEU A 158 13.45 7.35 5.28
C LEU A 158 13.24 5.83 5.21
N ALA A 159 13.41 5.21 4.04
CA ALA A 159 13.29 3.76 3.88
C ALA A 159 14.30 3.01 4.76
N ILE A 160 15.54 3.50 4.85
CA ILE A 160 16.58 2.90 5.69
C ILE A 160 16.23 3.02 7.18
N ASP A 161 15.71 4.16 7.62
CA ASP A 161 15.32 4.36 9.01
C ASP A 161 14.13 3.48 9.41
N ILE A 162 13.15 3.31 8.51
CA ILE A 162 12.04 2.35 8.68
C ILE A 162 12.59 0.92 8.76
N ALA A 163 13.51 0.54 7.86
CA ALA A 163 14.13 -0.78 7.87
C ALA A 163 14.82 -1.07 9.20
N ARG A 164 15.60 -0.11 9.72
CA ARG A 164 16.27 -0.22 11.03
C ARG A 164 15.26 -0.39 12.16
N ARG A 165 14.16 0.39 12.16
CA ARG A 165 13.13 0.34 13.21
C ARG A 165 12.47 -1.04 13.33
N PHE A 166 12.22 -1.69 12.19
CA PHE A 166 11.48 -2.95 12.14
C PHE A 166 12.34 -4.19 11.90
N HIS A 167 13.66 -4.02 11.82
CA HIS A 167 14.61 -5.11 11.63
C HIS A 167 14.43 -6.21 12.70
N GLY A 168 14.29 -7.46 12.24
CA GLY A 168 14.08 -8.62 13.12
C GLY A 168 12.69 -8.73 13.75
N ARG A 169 11.80 -7.75 13.52
CA ARG A 169 10.43 -7.72 14.07
C ARG A 169 9.37 -8.07 13.02
N ALA A 170 9.62 -7.70 11.77
CA ALA A 170 8.83 -8.08 10.59
C ALA A 170 9.72 -8.03 9.33
N ARG A 171 9.27 -8.62 8.23
CA ARG A 171 9.91 -8.43 6.92
C ARG A 171 9.48 -7.07 6.38
N THR A 172 10.40 -6.30 5.82
CA THR A 172 10.10 -4.97 5.25
C THR A 172 10.48 -4.89 3.78
N SER A 173 9.63 -4.23 2.98
CA SER A 173 9.91 -3.93 1.58
C SER A 173 9.49 -2.50 1.25
N PHE A 174 10.24 -1.84 0.37
CA PHE A 174 10.09 -0.40 0.10
C PHE A 174 9.78 -0.16 -1.37
N GLY A 175 8.54 0.24 -1.67
CA GLY A 175 8.12 0.67 -3.00
C GLY A 175 8.48 2.14 -3.22
N ILE A 176 9.54 2.42 -3.97
CA ILE A 176 10.01 3.79 -4.22
C ILE A 176 9.53 4.23 -5.61
N GLY A 177 8.85 5.37 -5.64
CA GLY A 177 8.25 5.92 -6.86
C GLY A 177 9.04 7.08 -7.45
N THR A 178 8.47 8.28 -7.36
CA THR A 178 9.01 9.51 -7.99
C THR A 178 10.45 9.82 -7.62
N ASN A 179 10.86 9.57 -6.36
CA ASN A 179 12.23 9.82 -5.92
C ASN A 179 13.27 8.96 -6.67
N LEU A 180 12.84 7.84 -7.27
CA LEU A 180 13.70 6.94 -8.03
C LEU A 180 13.68 7.22 -9.54
N THR A 181 12.54 7.64 -10.10
CA THR A 181 12.35 7.69 -11.56
C THR A 181 12.20 9.10 -12.13
N ASN A 182 12.22 10.13 -11.28
CA ASN A 182 12.12 11.53 -11.68
C ASN A 182 13.00 12.41 -10.78
N ASP A 183 14.30 12.18 -10.90
CA ASP A 183 15.36 12.67 -10.02
C ASP A 183 16.43 13.50 -10.77
N LEU A 184 16.15 13.90 -12.02
CA LEU A 184 17.07 14.68 -12.87
C LEU A 184 17.12 16.19 -12.52
N GLY A 185 16.76 16.57 -11.29
CA GLY A 185 16.77 17.96 -10.82
C GLY A 185 15.52 18.78 -11.16
N PHE A 186 14.52 18.19 -11.82
CA PHE A 186 13.24 18.84 -12.09
C PHE A 186 12.20 18.52 -11.02
N VAL A 187 11.29 19.46 -10.75
CA VAL A 187 10.13 19.20 -9.89
C VAL A 187 9.15 18.29 -10.62
N ALA A 188 8.97 17.07 -10.11
CA ALA A 188 8.04 16.11 -10.68
C ALA A 188 6.58 16.58 -10.59
N LEU A 189 5.79 16.27 -11.62
CA LEU A 189 4.36 16.59 -11.63
C LEU A 189 3.61 15.81 -10.53
N ASN A 190 2.82 16.53 -9.74
CA ASN A 190 1.93 15.93 -8.75
C ASN A 190 0.55 15.62 -9.36
N VAL A 191 0.47 14.53 -10.12
CA VAL A 191 -0.74 14.09 -10.82
C VAL A 191 -1.29 12.77 -10.27
N VAL A 192 -2.61 12.68 -10.21
CA VAL A 192 -3.34 11.48 -9.75
C VAL A 192 -4.54 11.20 -10.64
N ILE A 193 -4.88 9.93 -10.79
CA ILE A 193 -6.15 9.45 -11.32
C ILE A 193 -6.78 8.60 -10.20
N LYS A 194 -8.06 8.81 -9.92
CA LYS A 194 -8.78 8.14 -8.83
C LYS A 194 -10.18 7.77 -9.30
N MET A 195 -10.67 6.63 -8.87
CA MET A 195 -12.06 6.22 -9.07
C MET A 195 -12.98 7.13 -8.25
N THR A 196 -14.01 7.69 -8.89
CA THR A 196 -15.02 8.55 -8.24
C THR A 196 -16.41 7.92 -8.21
N GLU A 197 -16.65 6.92 -9.07
CA GLU A 197 -17.93 6.25 -9.21
C GLU A 197 -17.72 4.80 -9.67
N CYS A 198 -18.61 3.90 -9.27
CA CYS A 198 -18.72 2.53 -9.76
C CYS A 198 -20.21 2.15 -9.87
N ASN A 199 -20.66 1.63 -11.01
CA ASN A 199 -22.07 1.30 -11.27
C ASN A 199 -23.07 2.44 -10.96
N GLY A 200 -22.74 3.69 -11.29
CA GLY A 200 -23.61 4.84 -10.99
C GLY A 200 -23.61 5.26 -9.52
N GLN A 201 -22.85 4.58 -8.66
CA GLN A 201 -22.77 4.87 -7.22
C GLN A 201 -21.46 5.59 -6.87
N PRO A 202 -21.49 6.61 -6.00
CA PRO A 202 -20.28 7.28 -5.55
C PRO A 202 -19.38 6.31 -4.77
N VAL A 203 -18.07 6.48 -4.91
CA VAL A 203 -17.06 5.76 -4.11
C VAL A 203 -16.05 6.74 -3.55
N ALA A 204 -15.40 6.39 -2.44
CA ALA A 204 -14.48 7.31 -1.78
C ALA A 204 -13.29 6.61 -1.10
N LYS A 205 -12.16 7.32 -1.01
CA LYS A 205 -11.03 6.98 -0.14
C LYS A 205 -11.00 7.97 1.03
N VAL A 206 -10.92 7.45 2.25
CA VAL A 206 -10.62 8.23 3.46
C VAL A 206 -9.30 7.73 4.02
N SER A 207 -8.21 8.44 3.69
CA SER A 207 -6.88 8.11 4.20
C SER A 207 -6.67 8.60 5.63
N ASP A 208 -5.65 8.07 6.29
CA ASP A 208 -5.20 8.50 7.63
C ASP A 208 -4.60 9.92 7.65
N ALA A 209 -4.23 10.47 6.50
CA ALA A 209 -3.76 11.86 6.39
C ALA A 209 -4.92 12.83 6.08
N PRO A 210 -5.10 13.92 6.87
CA PRO A 210 -6.05 14.98 6.56
C PRO A 210 -5.80 15.58 5.16
N GLY A 211 -6.85 15.80 4.37
CA GLY A 211 -6.76 16.45 3.06
C GLY A 211 -6.51 15.56 1.84
N LYS A 212 -6.30 14.24 2.01
CA LYS A 212 -6.22 13.27 0.88
C LYS A 212 -7.59 12.61 0.56
N THR A 213 -8.68 13.06 1.17
CA THR A 213 -10.04 12.55 0.93
C THR A 213 -10.51 12.83 -0.49
N VAL A 214 -11.02 11.81 -1.17
CA VAL A 214 -11.56 11.94 -2.52
C VAL A 214 -12.97 11.37 -2.56
N SER A 215 -13.95 12.26 -2.66
CA SER A 215 -15.34 11.98 -3.02
C SER A 215 -15.88 13.20 -3.74
N LYS A 216 -16.70 12.99 -4.77
CA LYS A 216 -17.51 14.06 -5.39
C LYS A 216 -18.84 14.28 -4.68
N ASP A 217 -19.20 13.38 -3.77
CA ASP A 217 -20.44 13.40 -3.01
C ASP A 217 -20.13 13.56 -1.50
N PRO A 218 -20.37 14.74 -0.93
CA PRO A 218 -20.19 14.99 0.50
C PRO A 218 -21.11 14.16 1.40
N GLY A 219 -22.33 13.85 0.94
CA GLY A 219 -23.30 13.04 1.68
C GLY A 219 -22.84 11.59 1.79
N TYR A 220 -22.38 11.00 0.68
CA TYR A 220 -21.78 9.68 0.69
C TYR A 220 -20.52 9.62 1.56
N LEU A 221 -19.67 10.64 1.49
CA LEU A 221 -18.48 10.72 2.34
C LEU A 221 -18.84 10.76 3.83
N ALA A 222 -19.83 11.57 4.24
CA ALA A 222 -20.29 11.63 5.62
C ALA A 222 -20.84 10.28 6.09
N TYR A 223 -21.63 9.61 5.25
CA TYR A 223 -22.16 8.28 5.54
C TYR A 223 -21.03 7.24 5.70
N LEU A 224 -20.03 7.24 4.82
CA LEU A 224 -18.88 6.35 4.92
C LEU A 224 -18.10 6.59 6.22
N ARG A 225 -17.86 7.85 6.60
CA ARG A 225 -17.20 8.19 7.87
C ARG A 225 -17.97 7.69 9.08
N GLN A 226 -19.30 7.82 9.07
CA GLN A 226 -20.16 7.29 10.12
C GLN A 226 -20.08 5.75 10.20
N VAL A 227 -20.19 5.05 9.06
CA VAL A 227 -20.15 3.59 9.00
C VAL A 227 -18.83 3.03 9.53
N TYR A 228 -17.71 3.69 9.21
CA TYR A 228 -16.39 3.24 9.62
C TYR A 228 -15.88 3.87 10.93
N GLY A 229 -16.64 4.79 11.53
CA GLY A 229 -16.34 5.41 12.83
C GLY A 229 -15.25 6.48 12.81
N LEU A 230 -15.04 7.13 11.66
CA LEU A 230 -13.87 7.99 11.38
C LEU A 230 -13.94 9.39 12.02
N ASP A 231 -15.09 9.77 12.57
CA ASP A 231 -15.29 11.08 13.20
C ASP A 231 -15.06 11.06 14.71
N ARG A 232 -14.72 9.90 15.29
CA ARG A 232 -14.55 9.73 16.75
C ARG A 232 -13.15 10.10 17.27
N VAL A 233 -12.22 10.51 16.40
CA VAL A 233 -10.80 10.70 16.76
C VAL A 233 -10.44 12.18 17.04
N SER A 234 -11.37 13.12 16.94
CA SER A 234 -11.09 14.55 17.22
C SER A 234 -11.26 14.97 18.68
N ALA A 235 -11.38 14.03 19.63
CA ALA A 235 -11.49 14.32 21.05
C ALA A 235 -10.31 13.69 21.80
N GLY A 236 -9.16 14.36 21.75
CA GLY A 236 -7.94 14.04 22.48
C GLY A 236 -7.05 15.26 22.56
#